data_AF-A0A2E2N1K9-F1
#
_entry.id   AF-A0A2E2N1K9-F1
#
_cell.length_a   1.000
_cell.length_b   1.000
_cell.length_c   1.000
_cell.angle_alpha   90.00
_cell.angle_beta   90.00
_cell.angle_gamma   90.00
#
_symmetry.space_group_name_H-M   'P 1'
#
loop_
_entity.id
_entity.type
_entity.pdbx_description
1 polymer ?
#
loop_
_entity_poly.entity_id
_entity_poly.type
_entity_poly.pdbx_seq_one_letter_code
_entity_poly.pdbx_strand_id
1 'polypeptide(L)'
;MSEQARDPRLVVEVLSEALPYIQKFSGKTVVVKYGGNAMTEDALIDSFARDMVLMKEVGINPVVVHGGGPQIGDLLAKLNIESRFVGGMRVTDAETMDVVEMVLGGLVNKDIVNQINQCGGKAIGLTGKDGAQIRARQL
;
A
#
# COMPACT_ATOMS: atom_id res chain seq x y z
N MET A 1 -27.14 -0.84 4.19
CA MET A 1 -27.24 0.61 3.92
C MET A 1 -27.64 0.77 2.47
N SER A 2 -28.72 1.49 2.17
CA SER A 2 -29.16 1.68 0.77
C SER A 2 -28.13 2.52 0.02
N GLU A 3 -27.55 1.97 -1.05
CA GLU A 3 -26.84 2.76 -2.05
C GLU A 3 -27.83 3.75 -2.68
N GLN A 4 -27.82 5.00 -2.22
CA GLN A 4 -28.41 6.08 -3.01
C GLN A 4 -27.53 6.23 -4.26
N ALA A 5 -28.10 5.94 -5.43
CA ALA A 5 -27.44 6.16 -6.70
C ALA A 5 -27.00 7.62 -6.80
N ARG A 6 -25.70 7.85 -7.03
CA ARG A 6 -25.12 9.18 -7.20
C ARG A 6 -25.74 9.85 -8.44
N ASP A 7 -26.08 11.14 -8.38
CA ASP A 7 -26.63 11.88 -9.52
C ASP A 7 -25.63 11.81 -10.70
N PRO A 8 -26.00 11.20 -11.85
CA PRO A 8 -25.09 11.08 -12.99
C PRO A 8 -24.60 12.43 -13.53
N ARG A 9 -25.41 13.49 -13.42
CA ARG A 9 -25.03 14.83 -13.88
C ARG A 9 -23.86 15.38 -13.06
N LEU A 10 -23.92 15.21 -11.75
CA LEU A 10 -22.85 15.60 -10.85
C LEU A 10 -21.55 14.84 -11.19
N VAL A 11 -21.63 13.54 -11.49
CA VAL A 11 -20.43 12.75 -11.87
C VAL A 11 -19.80 13.29 -13.16
N VAL A 12 -20.61 13.62 -14.17
CA VAL A 12 -20.13 14.16 -15.44
C VAL A 12 -19.48 15.53 -15.27
N GLU A 13 -20.11 16.42 -14.50
CA GLU A 13 -19.56 17.75 -14.17
C GLU A 13 -18.21 17.63 -13.47
N VAL A 14 -18.13 16.83 -12.40
CA VAL A 14 -16.90 16.62 -11.64
C VAL A 14 -15.78 16.02 -12.50
N LEU A 15 -16.07 15.02 -13.34
CA LEU A 15 -15.07 14.42 -14.21
C LEU A 15 -14.58 15.38 -15.30
N SER A 16 -15.48 16.22 -15.84
CA SER A 16 -15.12 17.24 -16.83
C SER A 16 -14.21 18.30 -16.23
N GLU A 17 -14.50 18.75 -15.01
CA GLU A 17 -13.65 19.69 -14.26
C GLU A 17 -12.32 19.07 -13.81
N ALA A 18 -12.31 17.78 -13.50
CA ALA A 18 -11.11 17.05 -13.10
C ALA A 18 -10.17 16.72 -14.27
N LEU A 19 -10.67 16.73 -15.51
CA LEU A 19 -9.94 16.28 -16.70
C LEU A 19 -8.55 16.94 -16.88
N PRO A 20 -8.38 18.27 -16.71
CA PRO A 20 -7.05 18.90 -16.82
C PRO A 20 -6.04 18.37 -15.78
N TYR A 21 -6.51 18.05 -14.57
CA TYR A 21 -5.67 17.48 -13.51
C TYR A 21 -5.25 16.05 -13.84
N ILE A 22 -6.15 15.24 -14.40
CA ILE A 22 -5.85 13.88 -14.86
C ILE A 22 -4.82 13.92 -16.00
N GLN A 23 -5.06 14.77 -17.01
CA GLN A 23 -4.19 14.88 -18.18
C GLN A 23 -2.76 15.28 -17.81
N LYS A 24 -2.58 16.12 -16.78
CA LYS A 24 -1.27 16.53 -16.27
C LYS A 24 -0.37 15.33 -15.86
N PHE A 25 -0.97 14.25 -15.37
CA PHE A 25 -0.25 13.08 -14.86
C PHE A 25 -0.41 11.83 -15.71
N SER A 26 -1.19 11.88 -16.78
CA SER A 26 -1.33 10.77 -17.72
C SER A 26 0.03 10.34 -18.28
N GLY A 27 0.28 9.04 -18.28
CA GLY A 27 1.56 8.41 -18.63
C GLY A 27 2.68 8.54 -17.59
N LYS A 28 2.51 9.35 -16.53
CA LYS A 28 3.53 9.52 -15.48
C LYS A 28 3.49 8.39 -14.47
N THR A 29 4.65 8.11 -13.88
CA THR A 29 4.76 7.18 -12.74
C THR A 29 4.63 7.97 -11.44
N VAL A 30 3.79 7.50 -10.53
CA VAL A 30 3.56 8.12 -9.22
C VAL A 30 3.85 7.08 -8.13
N VAL A 31 4.81 7.40 -7.26
CA VAL A 31 5.14 6.54 -6.12
C VAL A 31 4.31 6.96 -4.92
N VAL A 32 3.52 6.04 -4.37
CA VAL A 32 2.62 6.28 -3.24
C VAL A 32 3.10 5.48 -2.04
N LYS A 33 3.53 6.18 -0.98
CA LYS A 33 3.91 5.54 0.29
C LYS A 33 2.67 5.29 1.13
N TYR A 34 2.21 4.05 1.17
CA TYR A 34 1.08 3.63 2.01
C TYR A 34 1.59 3.26 3.42
N GLY A 35 1.13 4.00 4.44
CA GLY A 35 1.59 3.88 5.82
C GLY A 35 0.89 2.76 6.60
N GLY A 36 1.61 2.09 7.49
CA GLY A 36 1.08 0.96 8.26
C GLY A 36 -0.12 1.29 9.17
N ASN A 37 -0.21 2.53 9.66
CA ASN A 37 -1.34 2.96 10.48
C ASN A 37 -2.64 3.15 9.68
N ALA A 38 -2.54 3.31 8.36
CA ALA A 38 -3.72 3.38 7.48
C ALA A 38 -4.21 1.98 7.05
N MET A 39 -3.52 0.91 7.47
CA MET A 39 -3.82 -0.48 7.12
C MET A 39 -4.61 -1.21 8.22
N THR A 40 -5.19 -0.49 9.18
CA THR A 40 -5.93 -1.08 10.31
C THR A 40 -7.44 -0.95 10.17
N GLU A 41 -7.92 -0.12 9.24
CA GLU A 41 -9.34 0.11 9.00
C GLU A 41 -9.72 -0.37 7.60
N ASP A 42 -10.60 -1.38 7.51
CA ASP A 42 -11.00 -2.01 6.25
C ASP A 42 -11.52 -0.99 5.23
N ALA A 43 -12.29 0.01 5.68
CA ALA A 43 -12.81 1.06 4.80
C ALA A 43 -11.70 1.90 4.14
N LEU A 44 -10.59 2.16 4.86
CA LEU A 44 -9.44 2.90 4.31
C LEU A 44 -8.63 2.04 3.35
N ILE A 45 -8.51 0.74 3.63
CA ILE A 45 -7.84 -0.23 2.75
C ILE A 45 -8.58 -0.33 1.42
N ASP A 46 -9.91 -0.50 1.46
CA ASP A 46 -10.76 -0.58 0.28
C ASP A 46 -10.74 0.71 -0.54
N SER A 47 -10.80 1.87 0.13
CA SER A 47 -10.69 3.16 -0.55
C SER A 47 -9.34 3.30 -1.26
N PHE A 48 -8.24 2.97 -0.57
CA PHE A 48 -6.90 3.05 -1.14
C PHE A 48 -6.75 2.14 -2.37
N ALA A 49 -7.23 0.91 -2.29
CA ALA A 49 -7.18 -0.03 -3.41
C ALA A 49 -7.95 0.50 -4.63
N ARG A 50 -9.16 1.03 -4.41
CA ARG A 50 -9.97 1.66 -5.48
C ARG A 50 -9.28 2.87 -6.09
N ASP A 51 -8.63 3.71 -5.28
CA ASP A 51 -7.89 4.87 -5.77
C ASP A 51 -6.69 4.47 -6.64
N MET A 52 -5.96 3.41 -6.27
CA MET A 52 -4.86 2.89 -7.10
C MET A 52 -5.37 2.35 -8.44
N VAL A 53 -6.51 1.67 -8.45
CA VAL A 53 -7.13 1.21 -9.70
C VAL A 53 -7.59 2.41 -10.53
N LEU A 54 -8.28 3.38 -9.94
CA LEU A 54 -8.73 4.58 -10.63
C LEU A 54 -7.57 5.33 -11.28
N MET A 55 -6.48 5.55 -10.53
CA MET A 55 -5.25 6.16 -11.07
C MET A 55 -4.75 5.41 -12.31
N LYS A 56 -4.74 4.07 -12.26
CA LYS A 56 -4.31 3.26 -13.39
C LYS A 56 -5.23 3.39 -14.61
N GLU A 57 -6.54 3.34 -14.40
CA GLU A 57 -7.54 3.42 -15.46
C GLU A 57 -7.55 4.80 -16.14
N VAL A 58 -7.24 5.88 -15.43
CA VAL A 58 -7.12 7.23 -16.01
C VAL A 58 -5.74 7.51 -16.63
N GLY A 59 -4.88 6.50 -16.72
CA GLY A 59 -3.60 6.55 -17.41
C GLY A 59 -2.39 6.94 -16.55
N ILE A 60 -2.53 7.09 -15.24
CA ILE A 60 -1.41 7.28 -14.32
C ILE A 60 -0.81 5.89 -14.00
N ASN A 61 0.51 5.79 -13.79
CA ASN A 61 1.17 4.53 -13.44
C ASN A 61 1.52 4.52 -11.94
N PRO A 62 0.62 4.07 -11.04
CA PRO A 62 0.91 4.03 -9.62
C PRO A 62 1.92 2.93 -9.25
N VAL A 63 2.84 3.25 -8.35
CA VAL A 63 3.76 2.31 -7.70
C VAL A 63 3.60 2.46 -6.20
N VAL A 64 3.17 1.40 -5.52
CA VAL A 64 2.92 1.44 -4.07
C VAL A 64 4.16 0.98 -3.30
N VAL A 65 4.57 1.78 -2.31
CA VAL A 65 5.56 1.40 -1.30
C VAL A 65 4.86 1.33 0.05
N HIS A 66 4.93 0.19 0.74
CA HIS A 66 4.16 -0.01 1.97
C HIS A 66 5.07 -0.14 3.21
N GLY A 67 4.47 0.01 4.39
CA GLY A 67 5.08 -0.35 5.67
C GLY A 67 4.32 -1.52 6.29
N GLY A 68 4.40 -1.66 7.62
CA GLY A 68 3.63 -2.68 8.36
C GLY A 68 4.01 -2.72 9.84
N GLY A 69 4.33 -1.57 10.43
CA GLY A 69 4.84 -1.46 11.80
C GLY A 69 3.94 -2.14 12.86
N PRO A 70 2.62 -1.88 12.87
CA PRO A 70 1.69 -2.53 13.77
C PRO A 70 1.68 -4.06 13.63
N GLN A 71 1.59 -4.57 12.40
CA GLN A 71 1.51 -6.01 12.10
C GLN A 71 2.81 -6.75 12.50
N ILE A 72 3.97 -6.09 12.35
CA ILE A 72 5.24 -6.62 12.86
C ILE A 72 5.19 -6.70 14.39
N GLY A 73 4.75 -5.64 15.05
CA GLY A 73 4.64 -5.60 16.51
C GLY A 73 3.75 -6.70 17.07
N ASP A 74 2.61 -6.94 16.43
CA ASP A 74 1.67 -8.00 16.83
C ASP A 74 2.29 -9.40 16.77
N LEU A 75 3.05 -9.70 15.72
CA LEU A 75 3.69 -11.02 15.60
C LEU A 75 4.88 -11.17 16.55
N LEU A 76 5.71 -10.14 16.71
CA LEU A 76 6.80 -10.15 17.69
C LEU A 76 6.27 -10.38 19.11
N ALA A 77 5.17 -9.72 19.49
CA ALA A 77 4.54 -9.91 20.79
C ALA A 77 4.05 -11.35 21.00
N LYS A 78 3.42 -11.96 19.98
CA LYS A 78 2.97 -13.36 20.04
C LYS A 78 4.13 -14.36 20.18
N LEU A 79 5.32 -14.01 19.67
CA LEU A 79 6.53 -14.81 19.78
C LEU A 79 7.37 -14.49 21.02
N ASN A 80 6.92 -13.57 21.87
CA ASN A 80 7.66 -13.05 23.03
C ASN A 80 9.02 -12.43 22.68
N ILE A 81 9.14 -11.82 21.50
CA ILE A 81 10.34 -11.09 21.06
C ILE A 81 10.15 -9.60 21.39
N GLU A 82 11.07 -9.03 22.16
CA GLU A 82 10.94 -7.64 22.62
C GLU A 82 11.19 -6.62 21.49
N SER A 83 10.23 -5.71 21.31
CA SER A 83 10.29 -4.69 20.26
C SER A 83 11.01 -3.42 20.71
N ARG A 84 12.26 -3.33 20.26
CA ARG A 84 13.19 -2.19 20.22
C ARG A 84 12.96 -0.94 19.35
N PHE A 85 12.98 0.30 19.85
CA PHE A 85 13.12 1.48 18.96
C PHE A 85 14.18 2.48 19.42
N VAL A 86 14.98 3.00 18.47
CA VAL A 86 15.98 4.07 18.67
C VAL A 86 15.89 5.04 17.49
N GLY A 87 15.69 6.33 17.77
CA GLY A 87 15.63 7.37 16.73
C GLY A 87 14.51 7.15 15.69
N GLY A 88 13.39 6.56 16.10
CA GLY A 88 12.27 6.22 15.19
C GLY A 88 12.49 4.99 14.33
N MET A 89 13.62 4.29 14.45
CA MET A 89 13.92 3.04 13.76
C MET A 89 13.84 1.86 14.71
N ARG A 90 13.32 0.73 14.21
CA ARG A 90 13.31 -0.53 14.95
C ARG A 90 14.73 -1.07 15.04
N VAL A 91 15.20 -1.38 16.25
CA VAL A 91 16.45 -2.15 16.35
C VAL A 91 16.13 -3.60 16.00
N THR A 92 16.86 -4.12 15.02
CA THR A 92 16.49 -5.37 14.34
C THR A 92 17.69 -6.30 14.36
N ASP A 93 17.64 -7.32 15.23
CA ASP A 93 18.57 -8.45 15.21
C ASP A 93 18.11 -9.51 14.19
N ALA A 94 18.82 -10.63 14.11
CA ALA A 94 18.55 -11.69 13.14
C ALA A 94 17.12 -12.26 13.28
N GLU A 95 16.69 -12.58 14.51
CA GLU A 95 15.36 -13.13 14.78
C GLU A 95 14.26 -12.10 14.46
N THR A 96 14.47 -10.83 14.86
CA THR A 96 13.55 -9.75 14.51
C THR A 96 13.47 -9.56 12.99
N MET A 97 14.58 -9.69 12.26
CA MET A 97 14.63 -9.53 10.80
C MET A 97 13.82 -10.60 10.09
N ASP A 98 13.91 -11.86 10.53
CA ASP A 98 13.12 -12.96 9.97
C ASP A 98 11.61 -12.67 10.11
N VAL A 99 11.19 -12.20 11.29
CA VAL A 99 9.79 -11.81 11.53
C VAL A 99 9.38 -10.62 10.65
N VAL A 100 10.21 -9.58 10.57
CA VAL A 100 9.94 -8.40 9.74
C VAL A 100 9.75 -8.79 8.28
N GLU A 101 10.62 -9.64 7.75
CA GLU A 101 10.55 -10.08 6.37
C GLU A 101 9.30 -10.91 6.09
N MET A 102 8.97 -11.87 6.95
CA MET A 102 7.77 -12.69 6.82
C MET A 102 6.50 -11.83 6.84
N VAL A 103 6.40 -10.88 7.79
CA VAL A 103 5.21 -10.03 7.91
C VAL A 103 5.10 -9.09 6.72
N LEU A 104 6.17 -8.38 6.37
CA LEU A 104 6.09 -7.39 5.30
C LEU A 104 5.94 -8.06 3.93
N GLY A 105 6.75 -9.08 3.62
CA GLY A 105 6.75 -9.72 2.30
C GLY A 105 5.65 -10.77 2.11
N GLY A 106 5.28 -11.49 3.17
CA GLY A 106 4.34 -12.61 3.12
C GLY A 106 2.90 -12.22 3.42
N LEU A 107 2.67 -11.34 4.39
CA LEU A 107 1.33 -10.93 4.81
C LEU A 107 0.95 -9.59 4.17
N VAL A 108 1.54 -8.49 4.64
CA VAL A 108 1.10 -7.13 4.29
C VAL A 108 1.21 -6.87 2.78
N ASN A 109 2.31 -7.29 2.15
CA ASN A 109 2.50 -7.16 0.70
C ASN A 109 1.40 -7.88 -0.09
N LYS A 110 1.02 -9.10 0.34
CA LYS A 110 0.05 -9.93 -0.37
C LYS A 110 -1.37 -9.47 -0.13
N ASP A 111 -1.66 -8.95 1.06
CA ASP A 111 -2.96 -8.34 1.35
C ASP A 111 -3.21 -7.12 0.45
N ILE A 112 -2.25 -6.21 0.32
CA ILE A 112 -2.38 -5.04 -0.57
C ILE A 112 -2.57 -5.47 -2.03
N VAL A 113 -1.78 -6.45 -2.49
CA VAL A 113 -1.92 -7.00 -3.85
C VAL A 113 -3.32 -7.57 -4.07
N ASN A 114 -3.80 -8.38 -3.11
CA ASN A 114 -5.12 -8.99 -3.19
C ASN A 114 -6.22 -7.95 -3.24
N GLN A 115 -6.16 -6.90 -2.40
CA GLN A 115 -7.17 -5.85 -2.36
C GLN A 115 -7.23 -5.03 -3.66
N ILE A 116 -6.07 -4.68 -4.22
CA ILE A 116 -6.03 -4.02 -5.54
C ILE A 116 -6.63 -4.93 -6.62
N ASN A 117 -6.31 -6.22 -6.60
CA ASN A 117 -6.84 -7.19 -7.56
C ASN A 117 -8.36 -7.37 -7.43
N GLN A 118 -8.90 -7.41 -6.21
CA GLN A 118 -10.34 -7.47 -5.95
C GLN A 118 -11.09 -6.24 -6.45
N CYS A 119 -10.41 -5.08 -6.50
CA CYS A 119 -10.94 -3.86 -7.09
C CYS A 119 -10.82 -3.80 -8.63
N GLY A 120 -10.36 -4.87 -9.28
CA GLY A 120 -10.19 -4.94 -10.75
C GLY A 120 -8.80 -4.55 -11.25
N GLY A 121 -7.88 -4.20 -10.35
CA GLY A 121 -6.48 -3.95 -10.69
C GLY A 121 -5.68 -5.22 -10.98
N LYS A 122 -4.42 -5.03 -11.38
CA LYS A 122 -3.44 -6.11 -11.58
C LYS A 122 -2.14 -5.75 -10.89
N ALA A 123 -2.05 -6.05 -9.60
CA ALA A 123 -0.90 -5.76 -8.78
C ALA A 123 0.10 -6.93 -8.75
N ILE A 124 1.39 -6.59 -8.66
CA ILE A 124 2.48 -7.53 -8.41
C ILE A 124 3.18 -7.09 -7.13
N GLY A 125 3.26 -8.00 -6.16
CA GLY A 125 3.92 -7.75 -4.88
C GLY A 125 5.36 -8.22 -4.90
N LEU A 126 6.29 -7.28 -4.71
CA LEU A 126 7.74 -7.51 -4.69
C LEU A 126 8.34 -7.07 -3.35
N THR A 127 9.50 -7.65 -3.05
CA THR A 127 10.44 -7.28 -2.00
C THR A 127 11.76 -6.80 -2.63
N GLY A 128 12.68 -6.31 -1.81
CA GLY A 128 14.03 -5.97 -2.29
C GLY A 128 14.83 -7.17 -2.83
N LYS A 129 14.46 -8.40 -2.42
CA LYS A 129 15.13 -9.64 -2.85
C LYS A 129 14.77 -10.04 -4.29
N ASP A 130 13.55 -9.72 -4.72
CA ASP A 130 13.06 -10.07 -6.06
C ASP A 130 13.87 -9.31 -7.11
N GLY A 131 14.71 -10.01 -7.88
CA GLY A 131 15.57 -9.40 -8.89
C GLY A 131 16.62 -8.42 -8.35
N ALA A 132 16.92 -8.45 -7.04
CA ALA A 132 17.81 -7.51 -6.36
C ALA A 132 17.44 -6.03 -6.59
N GLN A 133 16.13 -5.74 -6.66
CA GLN A 133 15.57 -4.41 -6.96
C GLN A 133 15.99 -3.34 -5.94
N ILE A 134 16.15 -3.72 -4.67
CA ILE A 134 16.62 -2.81 -3.62
C ILE A 134 17.84 -3.43 -2.95
N ARG A 135 18.98 -2.74 -3.08
CA ARG A 135 20.22 -3.10 -2.40
C ARG A 135 20.37 -2.28 -1.12
N ALA A 136 20.81 -2.93 -0.05
CA ALA A 136 20.99 -2.30 1.25
C ALA A 136 22.42 -2.55 1.77
N ARG A 137 22.83 -1.72 2.72
CA ARG A 137 24.02 -1.92 3.56
C ARG A 137 23.65 -1.65 5.01
N GLN A 138 24.38 -2.23 5.94
CA GLN A 138 24.23 -1.90 7.34
C GLN A 138 24.51 -0.40 7.55
N LEU A 139 23.68 0.22 8.39
CA LEU A 139 23.84 1.62 8.81
C LEU A 139 25.06 1.77 9.71
#